data_AF-A0A6I3H3X0-F1
#
_entry.id   AF-A0A6I3H3X0-F1
#
_cell.length_a   1.000
_cell.length_b   1.000
_cell.length_c   1.000
_cell.angle_alpha   90.00
_cell.angle_beta   90.00
_cell.angle_gamma   90.00
#
_symmetry.space_group_name_H-M   'P 1'
#
loop_
_entity.id
_entity.type
_entity.pdbx_description
1 polymer ?
#
loop_
_entity_poly.entity_id
_entity_poly.type
_entity_poly.pdbx_seq_one_letter_code
_entity_poly.pdbx_strand_id
1 'polypeptide(L)'
;MTMLSTRLIMAAAMRQPFGEASSAHDLAAAIAMIALGYPGEVSTNDSTKWIFWVLAMIPFVYILVTVAGEMKAASTRESAGVAKGIRLAAILLLVAWLVYPIAYLFPILFGESSDMAVTVRQVGYSVADLLAKPVYGLAILAVAKLRTAEEEPSKG
;
A
#
# COMPACT_ATOMS: atom_id res chain seq x y z
N MET A 1 -1.82 6.54 -6.86
CA MET A 1 -1.80 5.62 -8.02
C MET A 1 -1.58 4.14 -7.65
N THR A 2 -1.36 3.78 -6.38
CA THR A 2 -0.98 2.43 -5.92
C THR A 2 -2.13 1.55 -5.42
N MET A 3 -3.30 2.12 -5.13
CA MET A 3 -4.41 1.36 -4.52
C MET A 3 -5.15 0.45 -5.50
N LEU A 4 -5.40 0.91 -6.73
CA LEU A 4 -6.10 0.14 -7.75
C LEU A 4 -5.28 -1.07 -8.22
N SER A 5 -3.98 -0.89 -8.44
CA SER A 5 -3.07 -1.97 -8.83
C SER A 5 -2.92 -3.02 -7.74
N THR A 6 -2.80 -2.60 -6.48
CA THR A 6 -2.71 -3.52 -5.33
C THR A 6 -3.99 -4.35 -5.17
N ARG A 7 -5.17 -3.72 -5.32
CA ARG A 7 -6.46 -4.42 -5.23
C ARG A 7 -6.73 -5.33 -6.41
N LEU A 8 -6.33 -4.96 -7.63
CA LEU A 8 -6.45 -5.84 -8.80
C LEU A 8 -5.61 -7.10 -8.64
N ILE A 9 -4.36 -6.97 -8.18
CA ILE A 9 -3.47 -8.11 -7.92
C ILE A 9 -4.05 -8.99 -6.80
N MET A 10 -4.57 -8.37 -5.74
CA MET A 10 -5.16 -9.08 -4.62
C MET A 10 -6.48 -9.79 -4.99
N ALA A 11 -7.37 -9.15 -5.74
CA ALA A 11 -8.64 -9.71 -6.20
C ALA A 11 -8.41 -10.85 -7.19
N ALA A 12 -7.48 -10.69 -8.14
CA ALA A 12 -7.10 -11.72 -9.09
C ALA A 12 -6.53 -12.97 -8.40
N ALA A 13 -5.70 -12.79 -7.36
CA ALA A 13 -5.10 -13.89 -6.64
C ALA A 13 -5.99 -14.52 -5.57
N MET A 14 -6.95 -13.76 -5.00
CA MET A 14 -7.76 -14.22 -3.88
C MET A 14 -9.20 -14.63 -4.24
N ARG A 15 -9.59 -14.53 -5.52
CA ARG A 15 -10.96 -14.84 -6.02
C ARG A 15 -12.08 -14.17 -5.19
N GLN A 16 -11.80 -13.02 -4.59
CA GLN A 16 -12.83 -12.25 -3.90
C GLN A 16 -13.74 -11.60 -4.95
N PRO A 17 -15.08 -11.69 -4.84
CA PRO A 17 -15.94 -10.83 -5.64
C PRO A 17 -15.59 -9.38 -5.31
N PHE A 18 -15.36 -8.57 -6.34
CA PHE A 18 -15.20 -7.14 -6.17
C PHE A 18 -16.44 -6.61 -5.44
N GLY A 19 -16.31 -6.29 -4.16
CA GLY A 19 -17.32 -5.52 -3.46
C GLY A 19 -17.28 -4.10 -4.03
N GLU A 20 -18.06 -3.84 -5.08
CA GLU A 20 -18.08 -2.56 -5.81
C GLU A 20 -18.16 -1.35 -4.85
N ALA A 21 -18.88 -1.49 -3.72
CA ALA A 21 -19.00 -0.48 -2.68
C ALA A 21 -17.70 -0.21 -1.88
N SER A 22 -16.94 -1.24 -1.50
CA SER A 22 -15.65 -1.05 -0.80
C SER A 22 -14.60 -0.44 -1.72
N SER A 23 -14.69 -0.70 -3.04
CA SER A 23 -13.82 -0.09 -4.04
C SER A 23 -14.00 1.43 -4.17
N ALA A 24 -15.24 1.91 -4.04
CA ALA A 24 -15.56 3.32 -4.21
C ALA A 24 -15.12 4.18 -3.01
N HIS A 25 -15.33 3.71 -1.78
CA HIS A 25 -14.90 4.43 -0.57
C HIS A 25 -13.39 4.55 -0.47
N ASP A 26 -12.67 3.47 -0.79
CA ASP A 26 -11.21 3.44 -0.80
C ASP A 26 -10.61 4.29 -1.92
N LEU A 27 -11.23 4.28 -3.10
CA LEU A 27 -10.85 5.18 -4.18
C LEU A 27 -11.08 6.65 -3.79
N ALA A 28 -12.23 6.96 -3.18
CA ALA A 28 -12.51 8.29 -2.67
C ALA A 28 -11.52 8.71 -1.59
N ALA A 29 -11.14 7.82 -0.68
CA ALA A 29 -10.11 8.06 0.34
C ALA A 29 -8.74 8.31 -0.31
N ALA A 30 -8.36 7.55 -1.34
CA ALA A 30 -7.11 7.76 -2.06
C ALA A 30 -7.08 9.10 -2.82
N ILE A 31 -8.20 9.48 -3.44
CA ILE A 31 -8.34 10.79 -4.10
C ILE A 31 -8.26 11.91 -3.06
N ALA A 32 -8.97 11.77 -1.93
CA ALA A 32 -8.93 12.74 -0.84
C ALA A 32 -7.52 12.87 -0.25
N MET A 33 -6.80 11.77 -0.06
CA MET A 33 -5.41 11.77 0.42
C MET A 33 -4.50 12.57 -0.52
N ILE A 34 -4.62 12.39 -1.83
CA ILE A 34 -3.81 13.12 -2.82
C ILE A 34 -4.23 14.60 -2.86
N ALA A 35 -5.53 14.88 -2.87
CA ALA A 35 -6.07 16.24 -2.90
C ALA A 35 -5.68 17.05 -1.66
N LEU A 36 -5.66 16.42 -0.48
CA LEU A 36 -5.22 17.03 0.77
C LEU A 36 -3.70 17.18 0.85
N GLY A 37 -2.92 16.24 0.30
CA GLY A 37 -1.45 16.31 0.34
C GLY A 37 -0.86 17.36 -0.61
N TYR A 38 -1.51 17.59 -1.76
CA TYR A 38 -0.97 18.44 -2.83
C TYR A 38 -0.71 19.90 -2.43
N PRO A 39 -1.61 20.61 -1.72
CA PRO A 39 -1.36 21.99 -1.28
C PRO A 39 -0.16 22.12 -0.33
N GLY A 40 0.11 21.09 0.48
CA GLY A 40 1.30 21.07 1.32
C GLY A 40 2.57 20.82 0.51
N GLU A 41 2.55 19.89 -0.45
CA GLU A 41 3.74 19.55 -1.27
C GLU A 41 4.25 20.75 -2.09
N VAL A 42 3.36 21.63 -2.56
CA VAL A 42 3.73 22.82 -3.35
C VAL A 42 4.00 24.07 -2.49
N SER A 43 3.79 23.98 -1.18
CA SER A 43 3.99 25.12 -0.29
C SER A 43 5.46 25.29 0.07
N THR A 44 5.93 26.53 0.13
CA THR A 44 7.26 26.88 0.65
C THR A 44 7.24 27.14 2.17
N ASN A 45 6.07 27.09 2.82
CA ASN A 45 5.92 27.30 4.25
C ASN A 45 5.80 25.97 4.99
N ASP A 46 6.71 25.71 5.93
CA ASP A 46 6.75 24.45 6.68
C ASP A 46 5.52 24.23 7.56
N SER A 47 4.89 25.28 8.09
CA SER A 47 3.63 25.14 8.85
C SER A 47 2.51 24.62 7.97
N THR A 48 2.43 25.10 6.73
CA THR A 48 1.45 24.64 5.73
C THR A 48 1.71 23.17 5.37
N LYS A 49 2.97 22.78 5.14
CA LYS A 49 3.35 21.39 4.88
C LYS A 49 2.92 20.44 6.00
N TRP A 50 3.15 20.83 7.26
CA TRP A 50 2.75 20.03 8.42
C TRP A 50 1.24 19.85 8.53
N ILE A 51 0.46 20.94 8.34
CA ILE A 51 -1.00 20.87 8.40
C ILE A 51 -1.54 19.91 7.35
N PHE A 52 -1.11 20.05 6.09
CA PHE A 52 -1.59 19.20 5.01
C PHE A 52 -1.07 17.75 5.12
N TRP A 53 0.12 17.54 5.70
CA TRP A 53 0.59 16.20 6.06
C TRP A 53 -0.34 15.53 7.08
N VAL A 54 -0.66 16.19 8.20
CA VAL A 54 -1.58 15.65 9.21
C VAL A 54 -2.96 15.36 8.61
N LEU A 55 -3.47 16.26 7.77
CA LEU A 55 -4.76 16.06 7.09
C LEU A 55 -4.72 14.87 6.13
N ALA A 56 -3.65 14.69 5.37
CA ALA A 56 -3.47 13.55 4.45
C ALA A 56 -3.24 12.22 5.19
N MET A 57 -2.73 12.26 6.43
CA MET A 57 -2.56 11.05 7.25
C MET A 57 -3.89 10.42 7.68
N ILE A 58 -4.97 11.21 7.79
CA ILE A 58 -6.30 10.69 8.18
C ILE A 58 -6.82 9.66 7.16
N PRO A 59 -6.99 9.98 5.86
CA PRO A 59 -7.41 8.99 4.87
C PRO A 59 -6.36 7.90 4.65
N PHE A 60 -5.07 8.20 4.80
CA PHE A 60 -4.01 7.20 4.68
C PHE A 60 -4.12 6.09 5.75
N VAL A 61 -4.30 6.45 7.02
CA VAL A 61 -4.47 5.49 8.12
C VAL A 61 -5.76 4.68 7.94
N TYR A 62 -6.85 5.34 7.53
CA TYR A 62 -8.10 4.64 7.19
C TYR A 62 -7.86 3.52 6.18
N ILE A 63 -7.16 3.83 5.08
CA ILE A 63 -6.82 2.85 4.05
C ILE A 63 -5.98 1.71 4.61
N LEU A 64 -4.94 2.00 5.41
CA LEU A 64 -4.09 0.96 6.00
C LEU A 64 -4.89 -0.01 6.88
N VAL A 65 -5.81 0.50 7.69
CA VAL A 65 -6.67 -0.32 8.55
C VAL A 65 -7.63 -1.18 7.73
N THR A 66 -8.25 -0.61 6.69
CA THR A 66 -9.14 -1.35 5.78
C THR A 66 -8.40 -2.51 5.10
N VAL A 67 -7.25 -2.22 4.47
CA VAL A 67 -6.45 -3.25 3.77
C VAL A 67 -5.94 -4.31 4.74
N ALA A 68 -5.44 -3.92 5.92
CA ALA A 68 -5.01 -4.88 6.94
C ALA A 68 -6.16 -5.78 7.41
N GLY A 69 -7.37 -5.21 7.57
CA GLY A 69 -8.58 -5.95 7.90
C GLY A 69 -8.98 -6.95 6.81
N GLU A 70 -8.98 -6.53 5.55
CA GLU A 70 -9.27 -7.39 4.39
C GLU A 70 -8.29 -8.57 4.30
N MET A 71 -6.98 -8.30 4.43
CA MET A 71 -5.95 -9.33 4.36
C MET A 71 -6.01 -10.30 5.54
N LYS A 72 -6.34 -9.81 6.74
CA LYS A 72 -6.60 -10.66 7.90
C LYS A 72 -7.78 -11.59 7.65
N ALA A 73 -8.91 -11.06 7.19
CA ALA A 73 -10.11 -11.83 6.87
C ALA A 73 -9.89 -12.82 5.73
N ALA A 74 -9.04 -12.50 4.75
CA ALA A 74 -8.63 -13.45 3.72
C ALA A 74 -7.79 -14.58 4.33
N SER A 75 -6.82 -14.27 5.18
CA SER A 75 -5.94 -15.28 5.80
C SER A 75 -6.67 -16.28 6.70
N THR A 76 -7.83 -15.93 7.27
CA THR A 76 -8.62 -16.85 8.11
C THR A 76 -9.44 -17.86 7.32
N ARG A 77 -9.56 -17.68 6.01
CA ARG A 77 -10.37 -18.53 5.11
C ARG A 77 -9.52 -19.57 4.35
N GLU A 78 -8.22 -19.57 4.59
CA GLU A 78 -7.24 -20.33 3.81
C GLU A 78 -6.46 -21.31 4.71
N SER A 79 -5.73 -22.25 4.10
CA SER A 79 -4.85 -23.17 4.81
C SER A 79 -3.73 -22.43 5.56
N ALA A 80 -3.10 -23.09 6.53
CA ALA A 80 -2.02 -22.49 7.31
C ALA A 80 -0.84 -22.00 6.44
N GLY A 81 -0.51 -22.71 5.35
CA GLY A 81 0.55 -22.35 4.41
C GLY A 81 0.20 -21.08 3.62
N VAL A 82 -1.00 -21.04 3.05
CA VAL A 82 -1.52 -19.90 2.28
C VAL A 82 -1.72 -18.68 3.16
N ALA A 83 -2.30 -18.86 4.35
CA ALA A 83 -2.51 -17.79 5.33
C ALA A 83 -1.20 -17.10 5.74
N LYS A 84 -0.12 -17.87 5.89
CA LYS A 84 1.22 -17.32 6.17
C LYS A 84 1.70 -16.43 5.03
N GLY A 85 1.54 -16.87 3.79
CA GLY A 85 1.89 -16.09 2.60
C GLY A 85 1.10 -14.79 2.47
N ILE A 86 -0.22 -14.83 2.75
CA ILE A 86 -1.07 -13.63 2.78
C ILE A 86 -0.58 -12.63 3.83
N ARG A 87 -0.24 -13.09 5.04
CA ARG A 87 0.27 -12.20 6.11
C ARG A 87 1.61 -11.57 5.76
N LEU A 88 2.51 -12.32 5.13
CA LEU A 88 3.80 -11.79 4.68
C LEU A 88 3.62 -10.73 3.59
N ALA A 89 2.74 -11.00 2.62
CA ALA A 89 2.41 -10.02 1.58
C ALA A 89 1.76 -8.75 2.18
N ALA A 90 0.91 -8.91 3.20
CA ALA A 90 0.32 -7.79 3.92
C ALA A 90 1.36 -6.92 4.62
N ILE A 91 2.27 -7.53 5.38
CA ILE A 91 3.34 -6.81 6.07
C ILE A 91 4.21 -6.07 5.06
N LEU A 92 4.60 -6.74 3.97
CA LEU A 92 5.42 -6.14 2.91
C LEU A 92 4.74 -4.90 2.30
N LEU A 93 3.46 -5.01 1.98
CA LEU A 93 2.68 -3.92 1.41
C LEU A 93 2.57 -2.73 2.37
N LEU A 94 2.16 -2.99 3.63
CA LEU A 94 1.98 -1.94 4.63
C LEU A 94 3.30 -1.23 4.93
N VAL A 95 4.40 -1.97 5.08
CA VAL A 95 5.74 -1.40 5.32
C VAL A 95 6.18 -0.55 4.11
N ALA A 96 6.00 -1.04 2.89
CA ALA A 96 6.34 -0.28 1.69
C ALA A 96 5.55 1.03 1.61
N TRP A 97 4.29 1.03 2.03
CA TRP A 97 3.46 2.23 2.00
C TRP A 97 3.79 3.25 3.08
N LEU A 98 4.31 2.83 4.24
CA LEU A 98 4.77 3.75 5.29
C LEU A 98 5.96 4.62 4.85
N VAL A 99 6.67 4.24 3.80
CA VAL A 99 7.75 5.06 3.23
C VAL A 99 7.23 6.39 2.68
N TYR A 100 6.02 6.43 2.13
CA TYR A 100 5.46 7.66 1.53
C TYR A 100 5.30 8.82 2.53
N PRO A 101 4.59 8.66 3.67
CA PRO A 101 4.46 9.74 4.64
C PRO A 101 5.80 10.13 5.29
N ILE A 102 6.74 9.20 5.41
CA ILE A 102 8.10 9.49 5.92
C ILE A 102 8.83 10.38 4.91
N ALA A 103 8.86 10.01 3.64
CA ALA A 103 9.54 10.75 2.59
C ALA A 103 8.92 12.14 2.33
N TYR A 104 7.62 12.31 2.58
CA TYR A 104 6.96 13.63 2.58
C TYR A 104 7.63 14.59 3.59
N LEU A 105 8.00 14.11 4.78
CA LEU A 105 8.59 14.94 5.83
C LEU A 105 10.05 15.31 5.58
N PHE A 106 10.76 14.65 4.65
CA PHE A 106 12.20 14.85 4.46
C PHE A 106 12.63 16.31 4.21
N PRO A 107 11.98 17.09 3.31
CA PRO A 107 12.35 18.49 3.08
C PRO A 107 12.08 19.38 4.29
N ILE A 108 11.12 19.00 5.14
CA ILE A 108 10.80 19.72 6.37
C ILE A 108 11.84 19.43 7.46
N LEU A 109 12.32 18.19 7.53
CA LEU A 109 13.27 17.72 8.55
C LEU A 109 14.73 18.03 8.21
N PHE A 110 15.10 18.05 6.93
CA PHE A 110 16.47 18.19 6.45
C PHE A 110 16.73 19.44 5.60
N GLY A 111 15.70 20.27 5.38
CA GLY A 111 15.76 21.46 4.55
C GLY A 111 15.62 21.18 3.04
N GLU A 112 14.91 22.06 2.33
CA GLU A 112 14.68 21.96 0.88
C GLU A 112 15.95 22.06 0.03
N SER A 113 17.01 22.67 0.55
CA SER A 113 18.17 23.13 -0.21
C SER A 113 19.36 22.17 -0.26
N SER A 114 19.19 20.91 0.17
CA SER A 114 20.22 19.88 -0.03
C SER A 114 19.85 18.93 -1.17
N ASP A 115 20.66 18.90 -2.23
CA ASP A 115 20.58 17.90 -3.31
C ASP A 115 20.55 16.47 -2.75
N MET A 116 21.15 16.29 -1.57
CA MET A 116 21.11 15.05 -0.78
C MET A 116 19.68 14.69 -0.33
N ALA A 117 18.89 15.62 0.21
CA ALA A 117 17.53 15.34 0.67
C ALA A 117 16.59 14.98 -0.48
N VAL A 118 16.74 15.65 -1.63
CA VAL A 118 15.99 15.31 -2.85
C VAL A 118 16.38 13.93 -3.35
N THR A 119 17.69 13.64 -3.43
CA THR A 119 18.19 12.33 -3.89
C THR A 119 17.74 11.18 -3.00
N VAL A 120 17.88 11.31 -1.68
CA VAL A 120 17.47 10.28 -0.71
C VAL A 120 15.97 10.03 -0.77
N ARG A 121 15.16 11.10 -0.91
CA ARG A 121 13.71 10.98 -1.11
C ARG A 121 13.37 10.19 -2.38
N GLN A 122 13.99 10.50 -3.51
CA GLN A 122 13.72 9.82 -4.78
C GLN A 122 14.15 8.35 -4.75
N VAL A 123 15.30 8.04 -4.15
CA VAL A 123 15.74 6.66 -3.94
C VAL A 123 14.76 5.93 -3.01
N GLY A 124 14.32 6.56 -1.93
CA GLY A 124 13.32 6.01 -1.02
C GLY A 124 12.00 5.67 -1.71
N TYR A 125 11.48 6.58 -2.54
CA TYR A 125 10.28 6.32 -3.35
C TYR A 125 10.48 5.19 -4.36
N SER A 126 11.65 5.14 -5.01
CA SER A 126 11.96 4.08 -5.98
C SER A 126 12.01 2.71 -5.32
N VAL A 127 12.62 2.61 -4.13
CA VAL A 127 12.64 1.38 -3.33
C VAL A 127 11.23 1.00 -2.87
N ALA A 128 10.45 1.98 -2.38
CA ALA A 128 9.06 1.74 -1.98
C ALA A 128 8.22 1.19 -3.15
N ASP A 129 8.38 1.78 -4.34
CA ASP A 129 7.70 1.36 -5.55
C ASP A 129 8.15 -0.03 -6.01
N LEU A 130 9.44 -0.34 -5.91
CA LEU A 130 9.97 -1.67 -6.22
C LEU A 130 9.38 -2.74 -5.28
N LEU A 131 9.26 -2.44 -3.99
CA LEU A 131 8.68 -3.38 -3.03
C LEU A 131 7.17 -3.53 -3.24
N ALA A 132 6.44 -2.42 -3.38
CA ALA A 132 4.98 -2.41 -3.45
C ALA A 132 4.41 -2.91 -4.79
N LYS A 133 5.20 -2.91 -5.87
CA LYS A 133 4.72 -3.31 -7.21
C LYS A 133 5.24 -4.70 -7.60
N PRO A 134 6.48 -4.89 -8.09
CA PRO A 134 6.93 -6.20 -8.56
C PRO A 134 7.10 -7.21 -7.42
N VAL A 135 7.69 -6.83 -6.28
CA VAL A 135 7.92 -7.78 -5.18
C VAL A 135 6.60 -8.23 -4.55
N TYR A 136 5.70 -7.29 -4.26
CA TYR A 136 4.35 -7.60 -3.80
C TYR A 136 3.57 -8.45 -4.82
N GLY A 137 3.64 -8.12 -6.11
CA GLY A 137 3.00 -8.88 -7.18
C GLY A 137 3.48 -10.33 -7.24
N LEU A 138 4.79 -10.56 -7.12
CA LEU A 138 5.37 -11.91 -7.06
C LEU A 138 4.98 -12.66 -5.78
N ALA A 139 4.94 -11.97 -4.63
CA ALA A 139 4.51 -12.57 -3.36
C ALA A 139 3.06 -13.07 -3.45
N ILE A 140 2.17 -12.27 -4.03
CA ILE A 140 0.77 -12.64 -4.21
C ILE A 140 0.61 -13.76 -5.27
N LEU A 141 1.39 -13.74 -6.34
CA LEU A 141 1.42 -14.84 -7.32
C LEU A 141 1.86 -16.16 -6.67
N ALA A 142 2.88 -16.12 -5.80
CA ALA A 142 3.33 -17.30 -5.07
C ALA A 142 2.22 -17.85 -4.15
N VAL A 143 1.48 -16.98 -3.46
CA VAL A 143 0.29 -17.36 -2.67
C VAL A 143 -0.77 -18.02 -3.55
N ALA A 144 -1.08 -17.45 -4.72
CA ALA A 144 -2.06 -18.01 -5.64
C ALA A 144 -1.66 -19.41 -6.13
N LYS A 145 -0.38 -19.61 -6.50
CA LYS A 145 0.14 -20.92 -6.93
C LYS A 145 0.07 -21.97 -5.83
N LEU A 146 0.41 -21.60 -4.59
CA LEU A 146 0.30 -22.50 -3.44
C LEU A 146 -1.14 -22.95 -3.20
N ARG A 147 -2.10 -22.01 -3.30
CA ARG A 147 -3.53 -22.33 -3.20
C ARG A 147 -3.99 -23.31 -4.27
N THR A 148 -3.65 -23.06 -5.54
CA THR A 148 -4.05 -23.94 -6.64
C THR A 148 -3.49 -25.36 -6.46
N ALA A 149 -2.24 -25.48 -5.99
CA ALA A 149 -1.64 -26.77 -5.70
C ALA A 149 -2.33 -27.53 -4.56
N GLU A 150 -2.90 -26.83 -3.58
CA GLU A 150 -3.69 -27.44 -2.49
C GLU A 150 -5.12 -27.80 -2.92
N GLU A 151 -5.67 -27.13 -3.95
CA GLU A 151 -7.01 -27.38 -4.50
C GLU A 151 -7.05 -28.53 -5.53
N GLU A 152 -5.92 -28.87 -6.19
CA GLU A 152 -5.84 -30.02 -7.09
C GLU A 152 -5.94 -31.33 -6.28
N PRO A 153 -7.05 -32.09 -6.35
CA PRO A 153 -7.10 -33.40 -5.73
C PRO A 153 -6.18 -34.33 -6.51
N SER A 154 -5.44 -35.17 -5.80
CA SER A 154 -4.79 -36.38 -6.31
C SER A 154 -5.72 -37.11 -7.27
N LYS A 155 -5.58 -36.86 -8.57
CA LYS A 155 -6.13 -37.71 -9.64
C LYS A 155 -5.18 -38.88 -9.78
N GLY A 156 -5.36 -39.88 -8.93
CA GLY A 156 -4.67 -41.16 -8.93
C GLY A 156 -5.59 -42.23 -8.37
#